data_AF-A0A9J7BQN5-F1
#
_entry.id   AF-A0A9J7BQN5-F1
#
_cell.length_a   1.000
_cell.length_b   1.000
_cell.length_c   1.000
_cell.angle_alpha   90.00
_cell.angle_beta   90.00
_cell.angle_gamma   90.00
#
_symmetry.space_group_name_H-M   'P 1'
#
loop_
_entity.id
_entity.type
_entity.pdbx_description
1 polymer ?
#
loop_
_entity_poly.entity_id
_entity_poly.type
_entity_poly.pdbx_seq_one_letter_code
_entity_poly.pdbx_strand_id
1 'polypeptide(L)' 'MGLMRRAIAREEQERKKAMEEQRRTAADRFASTLVIAASIIAAIRLARDQDISRPSPRLTSVIADSVGLARKILDAVVR' A
#
# COMPACT_ATOMS: atom_id res chain seq x y z
N MET A 1 3.20 37.75 -28.16
CA MET A 1 3.62 37.21 -26.84
C MET A 1 2.56 36.33 -26.14
N GLY A 2 1.25 36.44 -26.40
CA GLY A 2 0.21 35.67 -25.69
C GLY A 2 0.14 34.16 -25.99
N LEU A 3 0.60 33.71 -27.16
CA LEU A 3 0.63 32.29 -27.54
C LEU A 3 1.70 31.50 -26.76
N MET A 4 2.89 32.08 -26.58
CA MET A 4 3.96 31.49 -25.77
C MET A 4 3.53 31.29 -24.31
N ARG A 5 2.84 32.26 -23.70
CA ARG A 5 2.33 32.13 -22.33
C ARG A 5 1.31 30.99 -22.17
N ARG A 6 0.47 30.75 -23.18
CA ARG A 6 -0.49 29.63 -23.16
C ARG A 6 0.19 28.27 -23.36
N ALA A 7 1.24 28.22 -24.19
CA ALA A 7 2.03 27.01 -24.37
C ALA A 7 2.75 26.62 -23.08
N ILE A 8 3.40 27.58 -22.41
CA ILE A 8 4.08 27.38 -21.13
C ILE A 8 3.11 26.91 -20.04
N ALA A 9 1.91 27.52 -19.97
CA ALA A 9 0.90 27.12 -18.99
C ALA A 9 0.39 25.68 -19.19
N ARG A 10 0.30 25.20 -20.45
CA ARG A 10 -0.08 23.82 -20.75
C ARG A 10 1.03 22.84 -20.38
N GLU A 11 2.26 23.14 -20.75
CA GLU A 11 3.44 22.33 -20.41
C GLU A 11 3.60 22.20 -18.88
N GLU A 12 3.36 23.28 -18.15
CA GLU A 12 3.42 23.28 -16.68
C GLU A 12 2.27 22.45 -16.06
N GLN A 13 1.07 22.48 -16.64
CA GLN A 13 -0.05 21.63 -16.22
C GLN A 13 0.20 20.15 -16.51
N GLU A 14 0.76 19.82 -17.67
CA GLU A 14 1.11 18.44 -18.02
C GLU A 14 2.21 17.89 -17.10
N ARG A 15 3.22 18.70 -16.78
CA ARG A 15 4.24 18.35 -15.78
C ARG A 15 3.64 18.10 -14.39
N LYS A 16 2.70 18.94 -13.94
CA LYS A 16 2.02 18.75 -12.65
C LYS A 16 1.22 17.45 -12.63
N LYS A 17 0.46 17.15 -13.69
CA LYS A 17 -0.28 15.89 -13.81
C LYS A 17 0.63 14.67 -13.83
N ALA A 18 1.71 14.71 -14.60
CA ALA A 18 2.67 13.61 -14.67
C ALA A 18 3.34 13.35 -13.31
N MET A 19 3.67 14.41 -12.56
CA MET A 19 4.23 14.30 -11.22
C MET A 19 3.24 13.72 -10.21
N GLU A 20 1.96 14.10 -10.31
CA GLU A 20 0.89 13.59 -9.46
C GLU A 20 0.60 12.10 -9.75
N GLU A 21 0.57 11.71 -11.01
CA GLU A 21 0.42 10.32 -11.45
C GLU A 21 1.60 9.45 -11.03
N GLN A 22 2.83 9.98 -11.12
CA GLN A 22 4.04 9.30 -10.65
C GLN A 22 4.02 9.12 -9.12
N ARG A 23 3.58 10.13 -8.37
CA ARG A 23 3.36 10.03 -6.91
C ARG A 23 2.32 8.97 -6.57
N ARG A 24 1.20 8.96 -7.29
CA ARG A 24 0.11 8.01 -7.08
C ARG A 24 0.57 6.57 -7.34
N THR A 25 1.27 6.36 -8.45
CA THR A 25 1.86 5.06 -8.81
C THR A 25 2.87 4.58 -7.75
N ALA A 26 3.68 5.50 -7.19
CA ALA A 26 4.60 5.16 -6.11
C ALA A 26 3.86 4.76 -4.82
N ALA A 27 2.78 5.46 -4.46
CA ALA A 27 1.94 5.12 -3.32
C ALA A 27 1.27 3.74 -3.47
N ASP A 28 0.74 3.42 -4.67
CA ASP A 28 0.10 2.14 -4.96
C ASP A 28 1.07 0.96 -4.87
N ARG A 29 2.31 1.16 -5.35
CA ARG A 29 3.39 0.15 -5.24
C ARG A 29 3.78 -0.09 -3.77
N PHE A 30 3.82 0.97 -2.97
CA PHE A 30 4.13 0.87 -1.55
C PHE A 30 3.03 0.13 -0.79
N ALA A 31 1.76 0.48 -1.03
CA ALA A 31 0.61 -0.22 -0.46
C ALA A 31 0.60 -1.71 -0.86
N SER A 32 0.88 -2.01 -2.14
CA SER A 32 1.00 -3.40 -2.62
C SER A 32 2.11 -4.17 -1.90
N THR A 33 3.25 -3.53 -1.64
CA THR A 33 4.38 -4.12 -0.91
C THR A 33 4.00 -4.46 0.52
N LEU A 34 3.26 -3.57 1.20
CA LEU A 34 2.77 -3.82 2.55
C LEU A 34 1.78 -4.99 2.61
N VAL A 35 0.84 -5.06 1.67
CA VAL A 35 -0.13 -6.15 1.58
C VAL A 35 0.57 -7.49 1.34
N ILE A 36 1.57 -7.52 0.46
CA ILE A 36 2.40 -8.71 0.21
C ILE A 36 3.15 -9.11 1.48
N ALA A 37 3.80 -8.17 2.17
CA ALA A 37 4.53 -8.45 3.40
C ALA A 37 3.61 -8.99 4.50
N ALA A 38 2.43 -8.40 4.70
CA ALA A 38 1.44 -8.88 5.66
C ALA A 38 0.92 -10.28 5.30
N SER A 39 0.69 -10.56 4.02
CA SER A 39 0.25 -11.87 3.52
C SER A 39 1.31 -12.96 3.78
N ILE A 40 2.59 -12.63 3.59
CA ILE A 40 3.70 -13.54 3.90
C ILE A 40 3.79 -13.80 5.41
N ILE A 41 3.67 -12.76 6.25
CA ILE A 41 3.69 -12.91 7.71
C ILE A 41 2.52 -13.78 8.19
N ALA A 42 1.33 -13.57 7.64
CA ALA A 42 0.15 -14.38 7.93
C ALA A 42 0.35 -15.85 7.50
N ALA A 43 0.88 -16.10 6.29
CA ALA A 43 1.18 -17.44 5.80
C ALA A 43 2.21 -18.17 6.68
N ILE A 44 3.28 -17.49 7.10
CA ILE A 44 4.29 -18.05 8.01
C ILE A 44 3.68 -18.35 9.39
N ARG A 45 2.80 -17.48 9.90
CA ARG A 45 2.10 -17.72 11.17
C ARG A 45 1.14 -18.91 11.06
N LEU A 46 0.46 -19.08 9.92
CA LEU A 46 -0.38 -20.24 9.62
C LEU A 46 0.46 -21.52 9.55
N ALA A 47 1.59 -21.51 8.84
CA ALA A 47 2.48 -22.66 8.68
C ALA A 47 3.16 -23.12 9.98
N ARG A 48 3.15 -22.29 11.03
CA ARG A 48 3.66 -22.64 12.37
C ARG A 48 2.62 -23.29 13.28
N ASP A 49 1.35 -23.33 12.86
CA ASP A 49 0.32 -24.12 13.55
C ASP A 49 0.42 -25.58 13.05
N GLN A 50 0.51 -26.55 13.98
CA GLN A 50 0.68 -27.98 13.64
C GLN A 50 -0.56 -28.58 12.95
N ASP A 51 -1.73 -27.94 13.08
CA ASP A 51 -2.96 -28.36 12.42
C ASP A 51 -3.80 -27.13 12.00
N ILE A 52 -3.59 -26.67 10.77
CA ILE A 52 -4.33 -25.53 10.17
C ILE A 52 -5.73 -25.90 9.69
N SER A 53 -6.11 -27.18 9.77
CA SER A 53 -7.40 -27.70 9.29
C SER A 53 -8.56 -27.28 10.20
N ARG A 54 -8.27 -26.83 11.42
CA ARG A 54 -9.26 -26.38 12.40
C ARG A 54 -8.99 -24.92 12.79
N PRO A 55 -9.99 -24.04 12.73
CA PRO A 55 -9.82 -22.67 13.20
C PRO A 55 -9.50 -22.66 14.70
N SER A 56 -8.37 -22.06 15.07
CA SER A 56 -7.95 -21.91 16.47
C SER A 56 -8.13 -20.45 16.93
N PRO A 57 -8.53 -20.21 18.20
CA PRO A 57 -8.61 -18.86 18.77
C PRO A 57 -7.27 -18.12 18.70
N ARG A 58 -6.17 -18.85 18.88
CA ARG A 58 -4.81 -18.32 18.79
C ARG A 58 -4.48 -17.83 17.39
N LEU A 59 -4.80 -18.61 16.36
CA LEU A 59 -4.60 -18.24 14.96
C LEU A 59 -5.42 -16.99 14.59
N THR A 60 -6.67 -16.94 15.06
CA THR A 60 -7.56 -15.80 14.82
C THR A 60 -7.01 -14.50 15.44
N SER A 61 -6.55 -14.56 16.71
CA SER A 61 -5.90 -13.42 17.38
C SER A 61 -4.66 -12.95 16.64
N VAL A 62 -3.83 -13.90 16.22
CA VAL A 62 -2.58 -13.64 15.51
C VAL A 62 -2.83 -12.96 14.16
N ILE A 63 -3.83 -13.42 13.39
CA ILE A 63 -4.23 -12.77 12.13
C ILE A 63 -4.73 -11.36 12.40
N ALA A 64 -5.57 -11.16 13.42
CA ALA A 64 -6.09 -9.85 13.79
C ALA A 64 -4.96 -8.85 14.15
N ASP A 65 -3.95 -9.30 14.92
CA ASP A 65 -2.78 -8.48 15.27
C ASP A 65 -1.96 -8.10 14.02
N SER A 66 -1.73 -9.06 13.11
CA SER A 66 -1.01 -8.83 11.86
C SER A 66 -1.72 -7.83 10.95
N VAL A 67 -3.05 -7.96 10.81
CA VAL A 67 -3.87 -7.01 10.03
C VAL A 67 -3.89 -5.63 10.70
N GLY A 68 -3.98 -5.57 12.03
CA GLY A 68 -3.93 -4.33 12.80
C GLY A 68 -2.60 -3.59 12.60
N LEU A 69 -1.48 -4.31 12.67
CA LEU A 69 -0.15 -3.76 12.40
C LEU A 69 -0.05 -3.24 10.96
N ALA A 70 -0.51 -4.02 9.98
CA ALA A 70 -0.49 -3.61 8.58
C ALA A 70 -1.32 -2.33 8.34
N ARG A 71 -2.51 -2.20 8.96
CA ARG A 71 -3.31 -0.96 8.91
C ARG A 71 -2.57 0.22 9.51
N LYS A 72 -1.91 0.05 10.66
CA LYS A 72 -1.12 1.13 11.27
C LYS A 72 0.01 1.58 10.37
N ILE A 73 0.72 0.64 9.74
CA ILE A 73 1.80 0.97 8.79
C ILE A 73 1.22 1.68 7.55
N LEU A 74 0.11 1.20 7.02
CA LEU A 74 -0.55 1.84 5.87
C LEU A 74 -1.01 3.27 6.21
N ASP A 75 -1.67 3.46 7.35
CA ASP A 75 -2.13 4.78 7.80
C ASP A 75 -0.96 5.74 8.00
N ALA A 76 0.14 5.27 8.60
CA ALA A 76 1.35 6.08 8.82
C ALA A 76 2.13 6.45 7.54
N VAL A 77 1.90 5.77 6.43
CA VAL A 77 2.63 6.04 5.17
C VAL A 77 1.73 6.68 4.10
N VAL A 78 0.43 6.42 4.12
CA VAL A 78 -0.53 6.96 3.13
C VAL A 78 -1.15 8.27 3.59
N ARG A 79 -1.28 8.52 4.90
CA ARG A 79 -1.74 9.82 5.45
C ARG A 79 -0.57 10.62 6.01
#